data_AF-A0AAU2JIS7-F1
#
_entry.id   AF-A0AAU2JIS7-F1
#
_cell.length_a   1.000
_cell.length_b   1.000
_cell.length_c   1.000
_cell.angle_alpha   90.00
_cell.angle_beta   90.00
_cell.angle_gamma   90.00
#
_symmetry.space_group_name_H-M   'P 1'
#
loop_
_entity.id
_entity.type
_entity.pdbx_description
1 polymer ?
#
loop_
_entity_poly.entity_id
_entity_poly.type
_entity_poly.pdbx_seq_one_letter_code
_entity_poly.pdbx_strand_id
1 'polypeptide(L)'
;MFLTDRKAPAGTPTLDVCPETGRVRLSYRRAEEIFEENTRLLANPLASPEDIEDLDGWTLHRLRRSALTHDAESGTSTPMLLARSRHASVRSLERYARPGVDAVAAHVAASDPAARRRS
;
A
#
# COMPACT_ATOMS: atom_id res chain seq x y z
N MET A 1 8.90 4.53 4.81
CA MET A 1 8.76 5.99 4.57
C MET A 1 9.89 6.40 3.64
N PHE A 2 9.64 7.19 2.58
CA PHE A 2 10.69 7.71 1.70
C PHE A 2 11.30 8.97 2.34
N LEU A 3 12.63 8.99 2.49
CA LEU A 3 13.34 9.99 3.28
C LEU A 3 14.36 10.72 2.42
N THR A 4 14.58 11.99 2.74
CA THR A 4 15.75 12.71 2.24
C THR A 4 17.00 12.27 3.00
N ASP A 5 18.18 12.61 2.48
CA ASP A 5 19.43 12.45 3.24
C ASP A 5 19.67 13.51 4.31
N ARG A 6 18.90 14.61 4.28
CA ARG A 6 19.06 15.72 5.21
C ARG A 6 18.28 15.46 6.50
N LYS A 7 18.85 15.88 7.63
CA LYS A 7 18.11 15.94 8.91
C LYS A 7 16.97 16.96 8.81
N ALA A 8 15.87 16.68 9.49
CA ALA A 8 14.73 17.57 9.54
C ALA A 8 15.12 18.90 10.24
N PRO A 9 14.85 20.06 9.61
CA PRO A 9 15.00 21.35 10.26
C PRO A 9 14.09 21.47 11.49
N ALA A 10 14.48 22.34 12.43
CA ALA A 10 13.62 22.69 13.57
C ALA A 10 12.26 23.21 13.07
N GLY A 11 11.17 22.73 13.68
CA GLY A 11 9.80 23.10 13.29
C GLY A 11 9.17 22.23 12.20
N THR A 12 9.88 21.22 11.66
CA THR A 12 9.27 20.23 10.77
C THR A 12 8.17 19.46 11.52
N PRO A 13 6.95 19.29 10.95
CA PRO A 13 5.89 18.52 11.58
C PRO A 13 6.36 17.10 11.93
N THR A 14 6.03 16.62 13.13
CA THR A 14 6.48 15.30 13.61
C THR A 14 6.06 14.15 12.68
N LEU A 15 4.93 14.29 11.99
CA LEU A 15 4.45 13.32 10.99
C LEU A 15 5.34 13.22 9.74
N ASP A 16 6.16 14.23 9.47
CA ASP A 16 7.09 14.30 8.34
C ASP A 16 8.54 13.98 8.75
N VAL A 17 8.78 13.55 10.00
CA VAL A 17 10.11 13.19 10.50
C VAL A 17 10.15 11.71 10.82
N CYS A 18 11.18 11.01 10.33
CA CYS A 18 11.44 9.63 10.71
C CYS A 18 11.94 9.57 12.15
N PRO A 19 11.27 8.83 13.06
CA PRO A 19 11.67 8.78 14.48
C PRO A 19 13.04 8.14 14.69
N GLU A 20 13.40 7.16 13.85
CA GLU A 20 14.67 6.43 13.97
C GLU A 20 15.87 7.22 13.46
N THR A 21 15.70 7.97 12.36
CA THR A 21 16.83 8.62 11.67
C THR A 21 16.87 10.13 11.82
N GLY A 22 15.77 10.76 12.27
CA GLY A 22 15.60 12.21 12.32
C GLY A 22 15.57 12.89 10.94
N ARG A 23 15.46 12.10 9.86
CA ARG A 23 15.41 12.61 8.47
C ARG A 23 13.99 13.01 8.10
N VAL A 24 13.88 14.01 7.22
CA VAL A 24 12.58 14.48 6.73
C VAL A 24 12.06 13.59 5.60
N ARG A 25 10.74 13.40 5.57
CA ARG A 25 10.00 12.71 4.51
C ARG A 25 10.14 13.45 3.18
N LEU A 26 10.30 12.71 2.09
CA LEU A 26 10.25 13.26 0.74
C LEU A 26 8.85 13.77 0.40
N SER A 27 8.78 14.80 -0.45
CA SER A 27 7.52 15.17 -1.09
C SER A 27 6.99 13.98 -1.89
N TYR A 28 5.65 13.88 -2.04
CA TYR A 28 5.05 12.77 -2.78
C TYR A 28 5.61 12.68 -4.20
N ARG A 29 5.69 13.81 -4.91
CA ARG A 29 6.26 13.89 -6.26
C ARG A 29 7.68 13.32 -6.33
N ARG A 30 8.58 13.75 -5.43
CA ARG A 30 9.96 13.29 -5.47
C ARG A 30 10.10 11.82 -5.09
N ALA A 31 9.28 11.36 -4.16
CA ALA A 31 9.22 9.94 -3.81
C ALA A 31 8.70 9.10 -4.98
N GLU A 32 7.73 9.60 -5.75
CA GLU A 32 7.19 8.95 -6.93
C GLU A 32 8.23 8.87 -8.05
N GLU A 33 8.88 9.99 -8.39
CA GLU A 33 9.97 10.03 -9.37
C GLU A 33 11.07 9.00 -9.05
N ILE A 34 11.60 9.02 -7.81
CA ILE A 34 12.66 8.09 -7.39
C ILE A 34 12.17 6.65 -7.43
N PHE A 35 10.94 6.38 -6.96
CA PHE A 35 10.41 5.01 -6.95
C PHE A 35 10.20 4.47 -8.36
N GLU A 36 9.68 5.29 -9.27
CA GLU A 36 9.49 4.94 -10.67
C GLU A 36 10.82 4.66 -11.36
N GLU A 37 11.78 5.58 -11.27
CA GLU A 37 13.12 5.42 -11.83
C GLU A 37 13.80 4.11 -11.37
N ASN A 38 13.71 3.80 -10.07
CA ASN A 38 14.37 2.61 -9.50
C ASN A 38 13.63 1.30 -9.77
N THR A 39 12.40 1.35 -10.30
CA THR A 39 11.60 0.15 -10.58
C THR A 39 11.44 -0.13 -12.07
N ARG A 40 12.03 0.67 -12.98
CA ARG A 40 11.95 0.47 -14.44
C ARG A 40 12.28 -0.95 -14.90
N LEU A 41 13.44 -1.47 -14.48
CA LEU A 41 13.83 -2.85 -14.83
C LEU A 41 12.92 -3.91 -14.20
N LEU A 42 12.48 -3.68 -12.96
CA LEU A 42 11.56 -4.60 -12.27
C LEU A 42 10.17 -4.63 -12.91
N ALA A 43 9.74 -3.49 -13.43
CA ALA A 43 8.46 -3.34 -14.12
C ALA A 43 8.50 -3.92 -15.55
N ASN A 44 9.68 -3.98 -16.16
CA ASN A 44 9.90 -4.40 -17.54
C ASN A 44 10.94 -5.53 -17.59
N PRO A 45 10.57 -6.77 -17.18
CA PRO A 45 11.52 -7.86 -16.98
C PRO A 45 12.22 -8.38 -18.25
N LEU A 46 11.76 -7.96 -19.43
CA LEU A 46 12.35 -8.32 -20.72
C LEU A 46 13.23 -7.20 -21.31
N ALA A 47 13.31 -6.04 -20.65
CA ALA A 47 14.11 -4.93 -21.13
C ALA A 47 15.60 -5.12 -20.84
N SER A 48 16.43 -4.66 -21.77
CA SER A 48 17.87 -4.56 -21.57
C SER A 48 18.21 -3.27 -20.81
N PRO A 49 19.36 -3.20 -20.09
CA PRO A 49 19.77 -1.97 -19.44
C PRO A 49 19.95 -0.77 -20.38
N GLU A 50 20.19 -1.01 -21.66
CA GLU A 50 20.32 0.03 -22.69
C GLU A 50 18.98 0.68 -23.07
N ASP A 51 17.85 0.04 -22.76
CA ASP A 51 16.51 0.56 -23.06
C ASP A 51 15.91 1.36 -21.88
N ILE A 52 16.59 1.44 -20.72
CA ILE A 52 16.00 1.92 -19.46
C ILE A 52 15.48 3.36 -19.54
N GLU A 53 16.14 4.24 -20.29
CA GLU A 53 15.83 5.67 -20.27
C GLU A 53 14.39 5.98 -20.71
N ASP A 54 13.84 5.17 -21.62
CA ASP A 54 12.49 5.34 -22.19
C ASP A 54 11.41 4.48 -21.49
N LEU A 55 11.76 3.76 -20.42
CA LEU A 55 10.84 2.87 -19.72
C LEU A 55 10.14 3.55 -18.54
N ASP A 56 8.86 3.24 -18.40
CA ASP A 56 8.10 3.58 -17.20
C ASP A 56 8.33 2.52 -16.10
N GLY A 57 8.43 2.99 -14.86
CA GLY A 57 8.50 2.14 -13.68
C GLY A 57 7.13 1.85 -13.07
N TRP A 58 7.14 1.31 -11.86
CA TRP A 58 5.92 1.29 -11.05
C TRP A 58 5.73 2.62 -10.35
N THR A 59 4.48 3.05 -10.20
CA THR A 59 4.14 4.28 -9.48
C THR A 59 3.75 4.00 -8.03
N LEU A 60 3.86 5.00 -7.16
CA LEU A 60 3.37 4.91 -5.78
C LEU A 60 1.85 4.70 -5.73
N HIS A 61 1.12 5.25 -6.70
CA HIS A 61 -0.29 4.96 -6.86
C HIS A 61 -0.56 3.47 -7.11
N ARG A 62 0.22 2.83 -8.00
CA ARG A 62 0.11 1.39 -8.27
C ARG A 62 0.45 0.56 -7.04
N LEU A 63 1.51 0.92 -6.31
CA LEU A 63 1.88 0.26 -5.06
C LEU A 63 0.75 0.34 -4.02
N ARG A 64 0.16 1.52 -3.84
CA ARG A 64 -0.99 1.73 -2.94
C ARG A 64 -2.18 0.85 -3.33
N ARG A 65 -2.49 0.76 -4.63
CA ARG A 65 -3.56 -0.08 -5.16
C ARG A 65 -3.33 -1.56 -4.82
N SER A 66 -2.14 -2.08 -5.07
CA SER A 66 -1.78 -3.46 -4.76
C SER A 66 -1.86 -3.75 -3.25
N ALA A 67 -1.39 -2.82 -2.41
CA ALA A 67 -1.46 -2.97 -0.95
C ALA A 67 -2.91 -2.99 -0.42
N LEU A 68 -3.85 -2.28 -1.06
CA LEU A 68 -5.27 -2.34 -0.70
C LEU A 68 -5.94 -3.63 -1.16
N THR A 69 -5.60 -4.12 -2.36
CA THR A 69 -6.06 -5.42 -2.84
C THR A 69 -5.56 -6.54 -1.94
N HIS A 70 -4.26 -6.56 -1.62
CA HIS A 70 -3.67 -7.59 -0.77
C HIS A 70 -4.27 -7.62 0.65
N ASP A 71 -4.49 -6.47 1.27
CA ASP A 71 -5.17 -6.40 2.57
C ASP A 71 -6.58 -6.99 2.50
N ALA A 72 -7.33 -6.70 1.42
CA ALA A 72 -8.66 -7.23 1.24
C ALA A 72 -8.64 -8.76 1.03
N GLU A 73 -7.71 -9.27 0.23
CA GLU A 73 -7.47 -10.71 0.04
C GLU A 73 -7.05 -11.39 1.34
N SER A 74 -6.32 -10.68 2.21
CA SER A 74 -5.93 -11.14 3.55
C SER A 74 -7.09 -11.11 4.56
N GLY A 75 -8.32 -10.79 4.13
CA GLY A 75 -9.53 -10.79 4.97
C GLY A 75 -9.73 -9.51 5.79
N THR A 76 -9.05 -8.41 5.46
CA THR A 76 -9.28 -7.12 6.12
C THR A 76 -10.70 -6.64 5.86
N SER A 77 -11.44 -6.31 6.92
CA SER A 77 -12.82 -5.86 6.82
C SER A 77 -12.94 -4.51 6.09
N THR A 78 -14.05 -4.29 5.39
CA THR A 78 -14.33 -3.04 4.67
C THR A 78 -14.19 -1.77 5.52
N PRO A 79 -14.65 -1.73 6.79
CA PRO A 79 -14.43 -0.56 7.65
C PRO A 79 -12.95 -0.28 7.94
N MET A 80 -12.14 -1.33 8.12
CA MET A 80 -10.69 -1.18 8.34
C MET A 80 -9.98 -0.70 7.06
N LEU A 81 -10.36 -1.26 5.90
CA LEU A 81 -9.88 -0.78 4.61
C LEU A 81 -10.25 0.69 4.37
N LEU A 82 -11.46 1.14 4.72
CA LEU A 82 -11.85 2.55 4.65
C LEU A 82 -10.95 3.43 5.50
N ALA A 83 -10.78 3.09 6.78
CA ALA A 83 -9.97 3.86 7.73
C ALA A 83 -8.51 3.96 7.27
N ARG A 84 -7.90 2.84 6.86
CA ARG A 84 -6.51 2.77 6.38
C ARG A 84 -6.33 3.58 5.09
N SER A 85 -7.26 3.44 4.15
CA SER A 85 -7.16 4.03 2.82
C SER A 85 -7.63 5.49 2.77
N ARG A 86 -8.28 6.02 3.81
CA ARG A 86 -8.85 7.38 3.81
C ARG A 86 -9.79 7.65 2.63
N HIS A 87 -10.43 6.61 2.11
CA HIS A 87 -11.48 6.75 1.11
C HIS A 87 -12.70 7.43 1.75
N ALA A 88 -13.26 8.43 1.06
CA ALA A 88 -14.41 9.17 1.57
C ALA A 88 -15.70 8.34 1.59
N SER A 89 -15.75 7.23 0.85
CA SER A 89 -16.93 6.37 0.75
C SER A 89 -16.59 4.93 0.42
N VAL A 90 -17.45 4.00 0.87
CA VAL A 90 -17.41 2.57 0.49
C VAL A 90 -17.40 2.42 -1.02
N ARG A 91 -18.21 3.22 -1.74
CA ARG A 91 -18.29 3.21 -3.19
C ARG A 91 -16.94 3.33 -3.88
N SER A 92 -16.09 4.23 -3.39
CA SER A 92 -14.75 4.42 -3.94
C SER A 92 -13.76 3.28 -3.57
N LEU A 93 -14.09 2.49 -2.55
CA LEU A 93 -13.32 1.34 -2.05
C LEU A 93 -13.79 -0.01 -2.64
N GLU A 94 -15.03 -0.11 -3.15
CA GLU A 94 -15.65 -1.35 -3.66
C GLU A 94 -14.76 -2.17 -4.59
N ARG A 95 -13.88 -1.51 -5.34
CA ARG A 95 -12.91 -2.15 -6.23
C ARG A 95 -11.85 -3.01 -5.53
N TYR A 96 -11.66 -2.84 -4.22
CA TYR A 96 -10.74 -3.61 -3.38
C TYR A 96 -11.48 -4.57 -2.46
N ALA A 97 -12.69 -4.23 -2.02
CA ALA A 97 -13.49 -5.05 -1.10
C ALA A 97 -14.22 -6.20 -1.80
N ARG A 98 -13.48 -7.05 -2.54
CA ARG A 98 -14.01 -8.24 -3.23
C ARG A 98 -13.39 -9.51 -2.63
N PRO A 99 -13.87 -9.99 -1.47
CA PRO A 99 -13.35 -11.21 -0.89
C PRO A 99 -13.62 -12.40 -1.83
N GLY A 100 -12.63 -13.27 -1.99
CA GLY A 100 -12.80 -14.54 -2.70
C GLY A 100 -13.78 -15.47 -1.95
N VAL A 101 -14.32 -16.46 -2.66
CA VAL A 101 -15.29 -17.41 -2.09
C VAL A 101 -14.74 -18.14 -0.85
N ASP A 102 -13.46 -18.47 -0.84
CA ASP A 102 -12.79 -19.14 0.30
C ASP A 102 -12.67 -18.23 1.51
N ALA A 103 -12.38 -16.94 1.30
CA ALA A 103 -12.31 -15.95 2.37
C ALA A 103 -13.68 -15.72 3.02
N VAL A 104 -14.75 -15.71 2.20
CA VAL A 104 -16.13 -15.66 2.71
C VAL A 104 -16.47 -16.92 3.50
N ALA A 105 -16.13 -18.11 2.98
CA ALA A 105 -16.38 -19.37 3.66
C ALA A 105 -15.66 -19.46 5.02
N ALA A 106 -14.39 -19.05 5.08
CA ALA A 106 -13.61 -19.00 6.31
C ALA A 106 -14.22 -18.02 7.33
N HIS A 107 -14.66 -16.84 6.90
CA HIS A 107 -15.30 -15.84 7.76
C HIS A 107 -16.62 -16.35 8.35
N VAL A 108 -17.45 -17.02 7.54
CA VAL A 108 -18.71 -17.64 7.98
C VAL A 108 -18.43 -18.77 8.97
N ALA A 109 -17.48 -19.65 8.69
CA ALA A 109 -17.10 -20.76 9.56
C ALA A 109 -16.59 -20.27 10.93
N ALA A 110 -15.77 -19.22 10.96
CA ALA A 110 -15.30 -18.61 12.21
C ALA A 110 -16.43 -17.98 13.04
N SER A 111 -17.52 -17.57 12.39
CA SER A 111 -18.68 -16.96 13.04
C SER A 111 -19.72 -17.98 13.50
N ASP A 112 -19.57 -19.27 13.14
CA ASP A 112 -20.53 -20.33 13.44
C ASP A 112 -20.74 -20.51 14.97
N PRO A 113 -21.95 -20.23 15.49
CA PRO A 113 -22.27 -20.44 16.90
C PRO A 113 -22.18 -21.91 17.33
N ALA A 114 -22.35 -22.87 16.40
CA ALA A 114 -22.27 -24.30 16.69
C ALA A 114 -20.84 -24.79 16.94
N ALA A 115 -19.82 -24.10 16.38
CA ALA A 115 -18.42 -24.39 16.65
C ALA A 115 -18.04 -24.13 18.13
N ARG A 116 -18.64 -23.12 18.75
CA ARG A 116 -18.42 -22.75 20.17
C ARG A 116 -19.03 -23.73 21.19
N ARG A 117 -19.93 -24.62 20.77
CA ARG A 117 -20.59 -25.58 21.67
C ARG A 117 -19.82 -26.90 21.83
N ARG A 118 -18.66 -27.05 21.17
CA ARG A 118 -17.87 -28.29 21.14
C ARG A 118 -16.51 -28.18 21.86
N SER A 119 -16.23 -27.05 22.51
CA SER A 119 -15.02 -26.84 23.33
C SER A 119 -15.32 -26.95 24.82
#